data_AF-G7EPZ6-F1
#
_entry.id   AF-G7EPZ6-F1
#
_cell.length_a   1.000
_cell.length_b   1.000
_cell.length_c   1.000
_cell.angle_alpha   90.00
_cell.angle_beta   90.00
_cell.angle_gamma   90.00
#
_symmetry.space_group_name_H-M   'P 1'
#
loop_
_entity.id
_entity.type
_entity.pdbx_description
1 polymer ?
#
loop_
_entity_poly.entity_id
_entity_poly.type
_entity_poly.pdbx_seq_one_letter_code
_entity_poly.pdbx_strand_id
1 'polypeptide(L)'
;MYMYKVCLLSFLLFLLGCDFSGSTTTPKVSQSQTECKNNAPCIFANQVKVWLSEETLSPETPFSIYAQLPAGVTITAAKLEGVTMYMGYIPVQFTKQGHIWLANTMVGICSEKNMVWKLVLTTVDTNTATSENVEYFFNVTY
;
A
#
# COMPACT_ATOMS: atom_id res chain seq x y z
N MET A 1 38.25 48.75 15.63
CA MET A 1 36.86 48.73 15.09
C MET A 1 36.73 47.81 13.86
N TYR A 2 37.23 46.56 13.90
CA TYR A 2 37.10 45.60 12.80
C TYR A 2 36.71 44.18 13.27
N MET A 3 36.48 43.96 14.57
CA MET A 3 36.03 42.66 15.09
C MET A 3 34.51 42.53 15.21
N TYR A 4 33.76 43.63 15.29
CA TYR A 4 32.29 43.55 15.39
C TYR A 4 31.61 43.28 14.03
N LYS A 5 32.24 43.69 12.92
CA LYS A 5 31.71 43.47 11.56
C LYS A 5 31.86 42.02 11.08
N VAL A 6 32.88 41.30 11.56
CA VAL A 6 33.11 39.89 11.17
C VAL A 6 32.12 38.96 11.87
N CYS A 7 31.74 39.28 13.11
CA CYS A 7 30.77 38.47 13.85
C CYS A 7 29.34 38.59 13.28
N LEU A 8 28.97 39.76 12.77
CA LEU A 8 27.65 40.03 12.20
C LEU A 8 27.42 39.36 10.83
N LEU A 9 28.50 39.04 10.10
CA LEU A 9 28.40 38.32 8.82
C LEU A 9 28.22 36.80 8.99
N SER A 10 28.65 36.23 10.12
CA SER A 10 28.55 34.78 10.38
C SER A 10 27.17 34.35 10.86
N PHE A 11 26.33 35.27 11.35
CA PHE A 11 24.98 34.96 11.82
C PHE A 11 23.94 34.93 10.68
N LEU A 12 24.26 35.51 9.50
CA LEU A 12 23.34 35.56 8.36
C LEU A 12 23.33 34.29 7.50
N LEU A 13 24.27 33.37 7.70
CA LEU A 13 24.39 32.12 6.94
C LEU A 13 23.57 30.95 7.52
N PHE A 14 22.95 31.11 8.69
CA PHE A 14 22.11 30.08 9.31
C PHE A 14 20.61 30.17 8.97
N LEU A 15 20.20 31.13 8.12
CA LEU A 15 18.79 31.31 7.75
C LEU A 15 18.42 30.72 6.38
N LEU A 16 19.31 29.96 5.74
CA LEU A 16 18.91 29.02 4.68
C LEU A 16 18.35 27.73 5.32
N GLY A 17 17.36 27.87 6.20
CA GLY A 17 16.49 26.77 6.55
C GLY A 17 15.67 26.46 5.30
N CYS A 18 15.92 25.32 4.67
CA CYS A 18 15.01 24.80 3.65
C CYS A 18 13.61 24.77 4.25
N ASP A 19 12.70 25.50 3.64
CA ASP A 19 11.27 25.34 3.85
C ASP A 19 10.95 23.90 3.41
N PHE A 20 10.91 22.96 4.36
CA PHE A 20 10.25 21.69 4.13
C PHE A 20 8.77 22.05 4.01
N SER A 21 8.37 22.45 2.79
CA SER A 21 7.01 22.31 2.34
C SER A 21 6.65 20.87 2.61
N GLY A 22 6.02 20.65 3.77
CA GLY A 22 5.29 19.46 4.08
C GLY A 22 4.29 19.33 2.96
N SER A 23 4.67 18.57 1.94
CA SER A 23 3.74 18.01 1.00
C SER A 23 2.81 17.21 1.89
N THR A 24 1.65 17.79 2.20
CA THR A 24 0.43 17.05 2.44
C THR A 24 0.15 16.31 1.15
N THR A 25 0.99 15.31 0.87
CA THR A 25 0.69 14.23 -0.03
C THR A 25 -0.39 13.49 0.74
N THR A 26 -1.63 13.93 0.58
CA THR A 26 -2.69 12.94 0.39
C THR A 26 -2.07 11.92 -0.54
N PRO A 27 -1.89 10.66 -0.10
CA PRO A 27 -1.24 9.64 -0.90
C PRO A 27 -1.96 9.65 -2.24
N LYS A 28 -1.32 10.21 -3.28
CA LYS A 28 -1.84 10.18 -4.63
C LYS A 28 -1.66 8.75 -5.04
N VAL A 29 -2.68 7.95 -4.75
CA VAL A 29 -2.98 6.69 -5.39
C VAL A 29 -2.63 6.89 -6.86
N SER A 30 -1.56 6.22 -7.29
CA SER A 30 -1.00 6.37 -8.63
C SER A 30 -2.03 5.83 -9.62
N GLN A 31 -2.82 6.74 -10.18
CA GLN A 31 -3.58 6.81 -11.45
C GLN A 31 -4.15 5.55 -12.16
N SER A 32 -3.99 4.34 -11.63
CA SER A 32 -4.53 3.07 -12.16
C SER A 32 -5.63 2.46 -11.29
N GLN A 33 -5.94 3.06 -10.12
CA GLN A 33 -6.82 2.46 -9.12
C GLN A 33 -8.17 3.18 -8.96
N THR A 34 -8.46 4.18 -9.79
CA THR A 34 -9.70 4.98 -9.69
C THR A 34 -10.98 4.16 -9.98
N GLU A 35 -10.88 2.89 -10.39
CA GLU A 35 -12.04 2.09 -10.85
C GLU A 35 -12.19 0.72 -10.19
N CYS A 36 -11.27 0.30 -9.31
CA CYS A 36 -11.38 -1.01 -8.69
C CYS A 36 -12.40 -1.01 -7.53
N LYS A 37 -13.46 -1.82 -7.66
CA LYS A 37 -14.44 -2.06 -6.59
C LYS A 37 -13.99 -3.22 -5.72
N ASN A 38 -14.25 -3.13 -4.42
CA ASN A 38 -13.78 -4.10 -3.43
C ASN A 38 -14.20 -5.54 -3.75
N ASN A 39 -15.48 -5.79 -4.05
CA ASN A 39 -16.03 -7.12 -4.32
C ASN A 39 -16.00 -7.54 -5.80
N ALA A 40 -15.25 -6.84 -6.64
CA ALA A 40 -15.15 -7.15 -8.06
C ALA A 40 -13.68 -7.33 -8.48
N PRO A 41 -13.36 -8.29 -9.37
CA PRO A 41 -11.99 -8.50 -9.83
C PRO A 41 -11.36 -7.24 -10.43
N CYS A 42 -10.37 -6.68 -9.73
CA CYS A 42 -9.48 -5.65 -10.23
C CYS A 42 -8.36 -6.31 -11.04
N ILE A 43 -8.16 -5.92 -12.30
CA ILE A 43 -7.19 -6.54 -13.22
C ILE A 43 -5.97 -5.64 -13.37
N PHE A 44 -4.78 -6.20 -13.15
CA PHE A 44 -3.51 -5.49 -13.23
C PHE A 44 -2.77 -5.77 -14.55
N ALA A 45 -1.72 -4.99 -14.84
CA ALA A 45 -0.96 -5.07 -16.09
C ALA A 45 -0.39 -6.47 -16.38
N ASN A 46 -0.01 -7.21 -15.33
CA ASN A 46 0.49 -8.58 -15.43
C ASN A 46 -0.63 -9.64 -15.42
N GLN A 47 -1.87 -9.23 -15.71
CA GLN A 47 -3.08 -10.08 -15.77
C GLN A 47 -3.47 -10.74 -14.45
N VAL A 48 -2.79 -10.42 -13.34
CA VAL A 48 -3.22 -10.80 -12.00
C VAL A 48 -4.54 -10.08 -11.70
N LYS A 49 -5.46 -10.80 -11.08
CA LYS A 49 -6.75 -10.27 -10.62
C LYS A 49 -6.82 -10.34 -9.11
N VAL A 50 -7.31 -9.29 -8.45
CA VAL A 50 -7.49 -9.24 -6.98
C VAL A 50 -8.86 -8.67 -6.65
N TRP A 51 -9.53 -9.24 -5.64
CA TRP A 51 -10.77 -8.71 -5.06
C TRP A 51 -10.96 -9.19 -3.62
N LEU A 52 -11.90 -8.56 -2.93
CA LEU A 52 -12.30 -8.84 -1.56
C LEU A 52 -13.62 -9.60 -1.52
N SER A 53 -13.90 -10.30 -0.43
CA SER A 53 -15.19 -10.96 -0.21
C SER A 53 -16.34 -9.98 -0.02
N GLU A 54 -16.08 -8.82 0.59
CA GLU A 54 -17.09 -7.83 0.92
C GLU A 54 -16.84 -6.52 0.16
N GLU A 55 -17.93 -5.80 -0.12
CA GLU A 55 -17.84 -4.45 -0.71
C GLU A 55 -17.37 -3.42 0.31
N THR A 56 -17.88 -3.53 1.54
CA THR A 56 -17.53 -2.65 2.67
C THR A 56 -16.87 -3.47 3.76
N LEU A 57 -15.71 -3.01 4.21
CA LEU A 57 -14.97 -3.64 5.30
C LEU A 57 -15.08 -2.81 6.58
N SER A 58 -15.16 -3.53 7.70
CA SER A 58 -15.07 -2.96 9.04
C SER A 58 -13.81 -3.47 9.75
N PRO A 59 -13.17 -2.64 10.58
CA PRO A 59 -12.01 -3.07 11.35
C PRO A 59 -12.39 -4.20 12.31
N GLU A 60 -11.39 -4.98 12.75
CA GLU A 60 -11.56 -6.12 13.67
C GLU A 60 -12.58 -7.17 13.19
N THR A 61 -12.91 -7.16 11.89
CA THR A 61 -13.81 -8.12 11.26
C THR A 61 -13.02 -8.93 10.22
N PRO A 62 -12.95 -10.27 10.34
CA PRO A 62 -12.28 -11.10 9.35
C PRO A 62 -12.91 -10.97 7.97
N PHE A 63 -12.06 -10.94 6.94
CA PHE A 63 -12.47 -10.95 5.53
C PHE A 63 -11.50 -11.78 4.69
N SER A 64 -11.91 -12.10 3.47
CA SER A 64 -11.11 -12.82 2.48
C SER A 64 -10.59 -11.90 1.40
N ILE A 65 -9.35 -12.17 0.98
CA ILE A 65 -8.76 -11.63 -0.23
C ILE A 65 -8.62 -12.78 -1.23
N TYR A 66 -9.12 -12.56 -2.43
CA TYR A 66 -9.00 -13.49 -3.54
C TYR A 66 -8.01 -12.97 -4.56
N ALA A 67 -7.22 -13.88 -5.12
CA ALA A 67 -6.38 -13.59 -6.26
C ALA A 67 -6.52 -14.69 -7.33
N GLN A 68 -6.48 -14.29 -8.60
CA GLN A 68 -6.36 -15.19 -9.73
C GLN A 68 -5.16 -14.78 -10.57
N LEU A 69 -4.25 -15.72 -10.82
CA LEU A 69 -3.01 -15.46 -11.55
C LEU A 69 -3.07 -16.09 -12.94
N PRO A 70 -2.36 -15.53 -13.94
CA PRO A 70 -2.15 -16.20 -15.21
C PRO A 70 -1.30 -17.46 -15.03
N ALA A 71 -1.31 -18.32 -16.06
CA ALA A 71 -0.51 -19.54 -16.05
C ALA A 71 0.99 -19.22 -15.94
N GLY A 72 1.72 -20.01 -15.17
CA GLY A 72 3.16 -19.79 -14.94
C GLY A 72 3.49 -18.66 -13.98
N VAL A 73 2.51 -18.04 -13.30
CA VAL A 73 2.78 -17.05 -12.25
C VAL A 73 2.38 -17.60 -10.89
N THR A 74 3.22 -17.37 -9.88
CA THR A 74 2.99 -17.80 -8.50
C THR A 74 3.13 -16.65 -7.51
N ILE A 75 2.45 -16.74 -6.37
CA ILE A 75 2.59 -15.80 -5.26
C ILE A 75 3.77 -16.25 -4.40
N THR A 76 4.71 -15.35 -4.11
CA THR A 76 5.86 -15.62 -3.23
C THR A 76 5.76 -14.93 -1.88
N ALA A 77 5.07 -13.79 -1.83
CA ALA A 77 4.81 -13.06 -0.59
C ALA A 77 3.56 -12.18 -0.73
N ALA A 78 2.90 -11.90 0.39
CA ALA A 78 1.86 -10.89 0.46
C ALA A 78 1.87 -10.20 1.83
N LYS A 79 1.53 -8.92 1.84
CA LYS A 79 1.41 -8.12 3.07
C LYS A 79 0.39 -7.01 2.92
N LEU A 80 -0.22 -6.59 4.03
CA LEU A 80 -1.02 -5.37 4.13
C LEU A 80 -0.21 -4.29 4.82
N GLU A 81 -0.22 -3.09 4.25
CA GLU A 81 0.40 -1.88 4.79
C GLU A 81 -0.67 -0.81 4.98
N GLY A 82 -0.68 -0.15 6.15
CA GLY A 82 -1.47 1.05 6.35
C GLY A 82 -0.88 2.19 5.53
N VAL A 83 -1.68 2.89 4.73
CA VAL A 83 -1.16 3.96 3.86
C VAL A 83 -0.83 5.21 4.66
N THR A 84 -1.71 5.58 5.59
CA THR A 84 -1.55 6.76 6.47
C THR A 84 -1.21 6.40 7.91
N MET A 85 -1.15 5.10 8.22
CA MET A 85 -0.99 4.58 9.57
C MET A 85 0.33 3.81 9.68
N TYR A 86 1.26 4.32 10.47
CA TYR A 86 2.59 3.71 10.62
C TYR A 86 2.59 2.65 11.73
N MET A 87 1.84 1.56 11.53
CA MET A 87 1.71 0.44 12.49
C MET A 87 2.45 -0.83 12.03
N GLY A 88 3.37 -0.71 11.07
CA GLY A 88 4.05 -1.84 10.45
C GLY A 88 3.23 -2.46 9.32
N TYR A 89 3.35 -3.78 9.14
CA TYR A 89 2.62 -4.53 8.12
C TYR A 89 2.06 -5.84 8.68
N ILE A 90 0.97 -6.30 8.08
CA ILE A 90 0.34 -7.59 8.40
C ILE A 90 0.73 -8.59 7.31
N PRO A 91 1.49 -9.67 7.61
CA PRO A 91 1.76 -10.73 6.65
C PRO A 91 0.45 -11.41 6.22
N VAL A 92 0.27 -11.61 4.92
CA VAL A 92 -0.90 -12.30 4.35
C VAL A 92 -0.44 -13.60 3.71
N GLN A 93 -1.11 -14.70 4.06
CA GLN A 93 -0.77 -16.03 3.55
C GLN A 93 -1.85 -16.49 2.58
N PHE A 94 -1.48 -16.63 1.31
CA PHE A 94 -2.38 -17.14 0.29
C PHE A 94 -2.26 -18.66 0.17
N THR A 95 -3.40 -19.32 0.11
CA THR A 95 -3.53 -20.76 -0.15
C THR A 95 -4.21 -20.97 -1.48
N LYS A 96 -3.64 -21.86 -2.31
CA LYS A 96 -4.21 -22.17 -3.62
C LYS A 96 -5.39 -23.14 -3.47
N GLN A 97 -6.56 -22.75 -3.96
CA GLN A 97 -7.79 -23.54 -4.00
C GLN A 97 -8.27 -23.62 -5.45
N GLY A 98 -7.79 -24.64 -6.17
CA GLY A 98 -8.05 -24.79 -7.61
C GLY A 98 -7.39 -23.67 -8.42
N HIS A 99 -8.22 -22.85 -9.08
CA HIS A 99 -7.77 -21.71 -9.89
C HIS A 99 -7.67 -20.39 -9.12
N ILE A 100 -8.15 -20.37 -7.88
CA ILE A 100 -8.21 -19.18 -7.03
C ILE A 100 -7.19 -19.33 -5.90
N TRP A 101 -6.59 -18.22 -5.51
CA TRP A 101 -5.80 -18.11 -4.31
C TRP A 101 -6.60 -17.34 -3.27
N LEU A 102 -6.70 -17.90 -2.07
CA LEU A 102 -7.48 -17.35 -0.97
C LEU A 102 -6.55 -17.03 0.20
N ALA A 103 -6.70 -15.84 0.75
CA ALA A 103 -6.15 -15.48 2.05
C ALA A 103 -7.25 -14.95 2.97
N ASN A 104 -7.31 -15.48 4.19
CA ASN A 104 -8.15 -14.91 5.26
C ASN A 104 -7.30 -13.95 6.08
N THR A 105 -7.83 -12.77 6.35
CA THR A 105 -7.10 -11.74 7.10
C THR A 105 -8.07 -10.84 7.86
N MET A 106 -7.51 -9.93 8.64
CA MET A 106 -8.23 -8.93 9.43
C MET A 106 -7.28 -7.74 9.63
N VAL A 107 -7.85 -6.54 9.65
CA VAL A 107 -7.10 -5.31 9.93
C VAL A 107 -7.56 -4.70 11.23
N GLY A 108 -6.61 -4.12 11.96
CA GLY A 108 -6.90 -3.49 13.25
C GLY A 108 -7.60 -2.15 13.11
N ILE A 109 -8.34 -1.76 14.14
CA ILE A 109 -8.90 -0.40 14.25
C ILE A 109 -7.80 0.62 14.55
N CYS A 110 -7.92 1.83 14.01
CA CYS A 110 -7.10 2.97 14.37
C CYS A 110 -7.97 4.18 14.77
N SER A 111 -7.32 5.31 15.05
CA SER A 111 -8.00 6.58 15.40
C SER A 111 -8.67 7.27 14.21
N GLU A 112 -8.33 6.90 12.97
CA GLU A 112 -8.91 7.47 11.76
C GLU A 112 -10.18 6.73 11.32
N LYS A 113 -11.25 7.47 11.03
CA LYS A 113 -12.52 6.90 10.57
C LYS A 113 -12.43 6.18 9.22
N ASN A 114 -11.62 6.72 8.32
CA ASN A 114 -11.42 6.16 6.97
C ASN A 114 -9.99 5.65 6.88
N MET A 115 -9.83 4.34 6.99
CA MET A 115 -8.53 3.67 6.93
C MET A 115 -8.27 3.19 5.51
N VAL A 116 -7.18 3.66 4.91
CA VAL A 116 -6.72 3.15 3.62
C VAL A 116 -5.65 2.11 3.86
N TRP A 117 -5.89 0.91 3.38
CA TRP A 117 -4.96 -0.22 3.42
C TRP A 117 -4.49 -0.57 2.01
N LYS A 118 -3.23 -1.01 1.91
CA LYS A 118 -2.59 -1.45 0.68
C LYS A 118 -2.14 -2.89 0.81
N LEU A 119 -2.70 -3.78 0.00
CA LEU A 119 -2.13 -5.10 -0.27
C LEU A 119 -0.96 -4.95 -1.23
N VAL A 120 0.20 -5.45 -0.82
CA VAL A 120 1.35 -5.68 -1.70
C VAL A 120 1.45 -7.18 -1.92
N LEU A 121 1.17 -7.61 -3.15
CA LEU A 121 1.23 -9.00 -3.58
C LEU A 121 2.45 -9.19 -4.48
N THR A 122 3.44 -9.94 -4.02
CA THR A 122 4.65 -10.25 -4.79
C THR A 122 4.42 -11.52 -5.58
N THR A 123 4.57 -11.42 -6.90
CA THR A 123 4.40 -12.52 -7.84
C THR A 123 5.67 -12.78 -8.62
N VAL A 124 5.94 -14.04 -8.92
CA VAL A 124 7.06 -14.44 -9.77
C VAL A 124 6.53 -15.23 -10.96
N ASP A 125 6.96 -14.87 -12.17
CA ASP A 125 6.78 -15.66 -13.38
C ASP A 125 7.82 -16.79 -13.40
N THR A 126 7.35 -18.03 -13.41
CA THR A 126 8.20 -19.23 -13.39
C THR A 126 8.99 -19.44 -14.67
N ASN A 127 8.59 -18.83 -15.79
CA ASN A 127 9.27 -18.96 -17.07
C ASN A 127 10.41 -17.96 -17.21
N THR A 128 10.20 -16.73 -16.75
CA THR A 128 11.17 -15.63 -16.88
C THR A 128 11.96 -15.37 -15.60
N ALA A 129 11.56 -15.96 -14.47
CA ALA A 129 12.04 -15.67 -13.12
C ALA A 129 11.90 -14.19 -12.72
N THR A 130 11.03 -13.44 -13.41
CA THR A 130 10.78 -12.02 -13.12
C THR A 130 9.87 -11.87 -11.91
N SER A 131 10.25 -11.02 -10.96
CA SER A 131 9.46 -10.70 -9.79
C SER A 131 8.80 -9.34 -9.94
N GLU A 132 7.51 -9.26 -9.64
CA GLU A 132 6.72 -8.03 -9.72
C GLU A 132 5.84 -7.87 -8.47
N ASN A 133 5.48 -6.63 -8.16
CA ASN A 133 4.54 -6.32 -7.09
C ASN A 133 3.23 -5.80 -7.69
N VAL A 134 2.13 -6.40 -7.26
CA VAL A 134 0.77 -5.92 -7.49
C VAL A 134 0.33 -5.18 -6.23
N GLU A 135 0.04 -3.89 -6.36
CA GLU A 135 -0.46 -3.07 -5.25
C GLU A 135 -1.96 -2.83 -5.40
N TYR A 136 -2.74 -3.29 -4.44
CA TYR A 136 -4.20 -3.16 -4.40
C TYR A 136 -4.62 -2.39 -3.14
N PHE A 137 -5.39 -1.32 -3.31
CA PHE A 137 -5.76 -0.42 -2.23
C PHE A 137 -7.26 -0.55 -1.95
N PHE A 138 -7.62 -0.54 -0.68
CA PHE A 138 -9.01 -0.64 -0.25
C PHE A 138 -9.25 0.17 1.03
N ASN A 139 -10.51 0.57 1.22
CA ASN A 139 -10.94 1.33 2.39
C ASN A 139 -11.60 0.42 3.42
N VAL A 140 -11.35 0.72 4.69
CA VAL A 140 -11.97 0.09 5.86
C VAL A 140 -12.56 1.21 6.72
N THR A 141 -13.83 1.07 7.11
CA THR A 141 -14.60 2.13 7.78
C THR A 141 -15.45 1.58 8.92
N TYR A 142 -15.65 2.38 9.96
CA TYR A 142 -16.54 2.11 11.08
C TYR A 142 -17.43 3.30 11.43
#